data_AF-A0A946S347-F1
#
_entry.id   AF-A0A946S347-F1
#
_cell.length_a   1.000
_cell.length_b   1.000
_cell.length_c   1.000
_cell.angle_alpha   90.00
_cell.angle_beta   90.00
_cell.angle_gamma   90.00
#
_symmetry.space_group_name_H-M   'P 1'
#
loop_
_entity.id
_entity.type
_entity.pdbx_description
1 polymer ?
#
loop_
_entity_poly.entity_id
_entity_poly.type
_entity_poly.pdbx_seq_one_letter_code
_entity_poly.pdbx_strand_id
1 'polypeptide(L)'
;MEESAINDLKSWRDRFGISQKRLSELAKISLTTLRHIEMGSHKPQKRTKRKLMSTLRNVETNPPVIRKRTYRKTEKIEKTTSGTRTRETKQNGPIRLTNLDLELITRILNMTSKEKLNLLRELM
;
A
#
# COMPACT_ATOMS: atom_id res chain seq x y z
N MET A 1 13.69 28.95 -6.30
CA MET A 1 12.67 28.23 -7.10
C MET A 1 12.96 26.71 -7.11
N GLU A 2 13.18 26.09 -5.94
CA GLU A 2 13.61 24.68 -5.83
C GLU A 2 12.78 23.84 -4.82
N GLU A 3 11.81 24.47 -4.15
CA GLU A 3 10.97 23.85 -3.10
C GLU A 3 9.75 23.11 -3.66
N SER A 4 9.26 23.43 -4.87
CA SER A 4 8.07 22.77 -5.43
C SER A 4 8.34 21.32 -5.86
N ALA A 5 9.59 20.99 -6.23
CA ALA A 5 9.90 19.69 -6.84
C ALA A 5 9.77 18.48 -5.89
N ILE A 6 9.74 18.69 -4.57
CA ILE A 6 9.56 17.61 -3.59
C ILE A 6 8.09 17.39 -3.27
N ASN A 7 7.26 18.45 -3.30
CA ASN A 7 5.83 18.33 -3.06
C ASN A 7 5.15 17.49 -4.15
N ASP A 8 5.70 17.52 -5.36
CA ASP A 8 5.21 16.73 -6.50
C ASP A 8 5.84 15.33 -6.60
N LEU A 9 6.72 14.92 -5.66
CA LEU A 9 7.39 13.62 -5.73
C LEU A 9 6.39 12.45 -5.80
N LYS A 10 5.31 12.55 -5.02
CA LYS A 10 4.21 11.59 -5.02
C LYS A 10 3.50 11.56 -6.38
N SER A 11 3.15 12.73 -6.92
CA SER A 11 2.48 12.88 -8.22
C SER A 11 3.34 12.32 -9.35
N TRP A 12 4.64 12.60 -9.35
CA TRP A 12 5.59 12.03 -10.32
C TRP A 12 5.70 10.52 -10.20
N ARG A 13 5.76 9.99 -8.98
CA ARG A 13 5.78 8.54 -8.74
C ARG A 13 4.49 7.88 -9.24
N ASP A 14 3.33 8.49 -8.99
CA ASP A 14 2.04 7.97 -9.41
C ASP A 14 1.88 8.00 -10.94
N ARG A 15 2.35 9.06 -11.61
CA ARG A 15 2.39 9.14 -13.09
C ARG A 15 3.20 8.02 -13.75
N PHE A 16 4.27 7.58 -13.10
CA PHE A 16 5.10 6.48 -13.58
C PHE A 16 4.65 5.09 -13.08
N GLY A 17 3.57 5.02 -12.29
CA GLY A 17 3.03 3.76 -11.79
C GLY A 17 3.98 2.96 -10.88
N ILE A 18 5.00 3.62 -10.31
CA ILE A 18 5.98 2.99 -9.43
C ILE A 18 5.50 2.99 -7.97
N SER A 19 5.71 1.88 -7.27
CA SER A 19 5.42 1.82 -5.83
C SER A 19 6.49 2.55 -5.02
N GLN A 20 6.11 3.04 -3.84
CA GLN A 20 7.03 3.69 -2.91
C GLN A 20 8.21 2.76 -2.53
N LYS A 21 7.91 1.46 -2.34
CA LYS A 21 8.94 0.43 -2.13
C LYS A 21 9.92 0.38 -3.29
N ARG A 22 9.43 0.33 -4.53
CA ARG A 22 10.28 0.23 -5.71
C ARG A 22 11.17 1.47 -5.87
N LEU A 23 10.60 2.66 -5.67
CA LEU A 23 11.37 3.90 -5.71
C LEU A 23 12.45 3.92 -4.63
N SER A 24 12.13 3.45 -3.42
CA SER A 24 13.10 3.38 -2.31
C SER A 24 14.27 2.45 -2.62
N GLU A 25 14.00 1.30 -3.24
CA GLU A 25 15.02 0.34 -3.68
C GLU A 25 15.94 0.95 -4.74
N LEU A 26 15.35 1.58 -5.77
CA LEU A 26 16.10 2.21 -6.85
C LEU A 26 16.96 3.37 -6.35
N ALA A 27 16.42 4.20 -5.46
CA ALA A 27 17.12 5.35 -4.90
C ALA A 27 18.08 5.00 -3.76
N LYS A 28 18.12 3.74 -3.32
CA LYS A 28 18.90 3.25 -2.18
C LYS A 28 18.66 4.09 -0.93
N ILE A 29 17.40 4.34 -0.62
CA ILE A 29 16.93 5.05 0.57
C ILE A 29 15.94 4.17 1.32
N SER A 30 15.81 4.37 2.63
CA SER A 30 14.82 3.62 3.39
C SER A 30 13.40 4.03 2.96
N LEU A 31 12.49 3.05 2.93
CA LEU A 31 11.07 3.27 2.64
C LEU A 31 10.47 4.30 3.60
N THR A 32 10.82 4.22 4.88
CA THR A 32 10.37 5.15 5.93
C THR A 32 10.84 6.57 5.64
N THR A 33 12.09 6.75 5.23
CA THR A 33 12.63 8.06 4.85
C THR A 33 11.90 8.62 3.64
N LEU A 34 11.68 7.80 2.60
CA LEU A 34 10.90 8.21 1.43
C LEU A 34 9.47 8.62 1.80
N ARG A 35 8.83 7.88 2.71
CA ARG A 35 7.49 8.20 3.21
C ARG A 35 7.44 9.55 3.92
N HIS A 36 8.39 9.84 4.81
CA HIS A 36 8.43 11.13 5.48
C HIS A 36 8.72 12.30 4.53
N ILE A 37 9.49 12.05 3.47
CA ILE A 37 9.74 13.04 2.40
C ILE A 37 8.45 13.29 1.60
N GLU A 38 7.76 12.24 1.15
CA GLU A 38 6.50 12.37 0.38
C GLU A 38 5.36 13.01 1.20
N MET A 39 5.36 12.81 2.52
CA MET A 39 4.39 13.45 3.43
C MET A 39 4.73 14.92 3.75
N GLY A 40 5.87 15.43 3.27
CA GLY A 40 6.36 16.78 3.62
C GLY A 40 6.85 16.92 5.05
N SER A 41 6.82 15.84 5.85
CA SER A 41 7.23 15.82 7.26
C SER A 41 8.75 15.95 7.43
N HIS A 42 9.53 15.65 6.39
CA HIS A 42 10.99 15.73 6.44
C HIS A 42 11.55 16.34 5.16
N LYS A 43 12.33 17.44 5.30
CA LYS A 43 13.08 18.00 4.18
C LYS A 43 14.30 17.11 3.88
N PRO A 44 14.40 16.47 2.71
CA PRO A 44 15.53 15.63 2.37
C PRO A 44 16.82 16.46 2.26
N GLN A 45 17.92 15.90 2.73
CA GLN A 45 19.24 16.47 2.49
C GLN A 45 19.56 16.56 0.98
N LYS A 46 20.43 17.51 0.61
CA LYS A 46 20.84 17.75 -0.80
C LYS A 46 21.28 16.48 -1.53
N ARG A 47 21.97 15.56 -0.83
CA ARG A 47 22.41 14.26 -1.36
C ARG A 47 21.23 13.35 -1.69
N THR A 48 20.24 13.27 -0.80
CA THR A 48 19.02 12.47 -0.97
C THR A 48 18.15 13.02 -2.10
N LYS A 49 18.00 14.34 -2.18
CA LYS A 49 17.29 15.02 -3.28
C LYS A 49 17.90 14.64 -4.64
N ARG A 50 19.23 14.71 -4.76
CA ARG A 50 19.94 14.32 -6.00
C ARG A 50 19.69 12.86 -6.39
N LYS A 51 19.76 11.93 -5.43
CA LYS A 51 19.48 10.50 -5.68
C LYS A 51 18.06 10.30 -6.21
N LEU A 52 17.07 10.85 -5.52
CA LEU A 52 15.66 10.76 -5.91
C LEU A 52 15.42 11.29 -7.33
N MET A 53 15.94 12.48 -7.64
CA MET A 53 15.80 13.07 -8.97
C MET A 53 16.48 12.22 -10.06
N SER A 54 17.69 11.72 -9.79
CA SER A 54 18.40 10.85 -10.75
C SER A 54 17.64 9.55 -11.01
N THR A 55 17.01 8.97 -9.97
CA THR A 55 16.22 7.76 -10.13
C THR A 55 14.92 7.98 -10.88
N LEU A 56 14.25 9.11 -10.66
CA LEU A 56 13.03 9.45 -11.40
C LEU A 56 13.33 9.64 -12.89
N ARG A 57 14.43 10.33 -13.23
CA ARG A 57 14.89 10.47 -14.62
C ARG A 57 15.22 9.13 -15.28
N ASN A 58 15.80 8.20 -14.52
CA ASN A 58 16.08 6.86 -15.03
C ASN A 58 14.80 6.03 -15.24
N VAL A 59 13.77 6.23 -14.40
CA VAL A 59 12.46 5.60 -14.55
C VAL A 59 11.70 6.18 -15.75
N GLU A 60 11.85 7.47 -16.03
CA GLU A 60 11.27 8.11 -17.21
C GLU A 60 11.84 7.55 -18.52
N THR A 61 13.15 7.33 -18.56
CA THR A 61 13.85 6.82 -19.75
C THR A 61 13.70 5.31 -19.93
N ASN A 62 13.47 4.56 -18.86
CA ASN A 62 13.22 3.13 -18.89
C ASN A 62 12.08 2.79 -17.92
N PRO A 63 10.82 2.90 -18.37
CA PRO A 63 9.68 2.64 -17.51
C PRO A 63 9.73 1.17 -17.07
N PRO A 64 9.70 0.90 -15.75
CA PRO A 64 9.74 -0.47 -15.27
C PRO A 64 8.52 -1.20 -15.81
N VAL A 65 8.75 -2.34 -16.46
CA VAL A 65 7.67 -3.24 -16.90
C VAL A 65 6.86 -3.61 -15.67
N ILE A 66 5.70 -2.97 -15.50
CA ILE A 66 4.73 -3.32 -14.46
C ILE A 66 4.16 -4.67 -14.87
N ARG A 67 4.83 -5.75 -14.44
CA ARG A 67 4.25 -7.08 -14.51
C ARG A 67 3.03 -7.03 -13.61
N LYS A 68 1.83 -6.97 -14.20
CA LYS A 68 0.57 -7.18 -13.48
C LYS A 68 0.79 -8.45 -12.68
N ARG A 69 0.90 -8.32 -11.36
CA ARG A 69 0.99 -9.47 -10.46
C ARG A 69 -0.33 -10.20 -10.64
N THR A 70 -0.34 -11.25 -11.43
CA THR A 70 -1.26 -12.36 -11.20
C THR A 70 -1.03 -12.77 -9.75
N TYR A 71 -2.07 -12.76 -8.94
CA TYR A 71 -2.00 -13.16 -7.54
C TYR A 71 -1.44 -14.59 -7.46
N ARG A 72 -0.12 -14.71 -7.25
CA ARG A 72 0.47 -15.98 -6.86
C ARG A 72 0.32 -16.03 -5.35
N LYS A 73 -0.68 -16.81 -4.91
CA LYS A 73 -0.85 -17.27 -3.53
C LYS A 73 0.50 -17.85 -3.09
N THR A 74 1.30 -17.08 -2.36
CA THR A 74 2.54 -17.59 -1.77
C THR A 74 2.17 -18.16 -0.42
N GLU A 75 2.43 -19.45 -0.29
CA GLU A 75 2.35 -20.21 0.95
C GLU A 75 3.15 -19.55 2.08
N LYS A 76 2.63 -19.78 3.28
CA LYS A 76 3.16 -19.37 4.58
C LYS A 76 4.67 -19.49 4.69
N ILE A 77 5.30 -18.49 5.30
CA ILE A 77 6.37 -18.73 6.27
C ILE A 77 5.95 -18.06 7.56
N GLU A 78 5.57 -18.89 8.51
CA GLU A 78 5.25 -18.53 9.88
C GLU A 78 6.50 -17.96 10.55
N LYS A 79 6.38 -16.73 11.06
CA LYS A 79 7.16 -16.32 12.22
C LYS A 79 6.23 -15.66 13.23
N THR A 80 6.06 -16.40 14.31
CA THR A 80 5.44 -16.07 15.57
C THR A 80 6.07 -14.81 16.15
N THR A 81 5.24 -13.79 16.39
CA THR A 81 5.40 -12.94 17.57
C THR A 81 4.01 -12.69 18.11
N SER A 82 3.73 -13.40 19.21
CA SER A 82 2.70 -13.09 20.18
C SER A 82 2.68 -11.60 20.50
N GLY A 83 1.50 -11.00 20.44
CA GLY A 83 1.30 -9.58 20.69
C GLY A 83 -0.16 -9.30 20.91
N THR A 84 -0.70 -9.77 22.02
CA THR A 84 -1.98 -9.34 22.58
C THR A 84 -1.97 -7.83 22.71
N ARG A 85 -2.82 -7.12 21.96
CA ARG A 85 -3.31 -5.80 22.37
C ARG A 85 -4.63 -5.48 21.67
N THR A 86 -5.70 -5.83 22.36
CA THR A 86 -6.98 -5.13 22.27
C THR A 86 -6.74 -3.64 22.49
N ARG A 87 -7.17 -2.79 21.55
CA ARG A 87 -7.56 -1.41 21.81
C ARG A 87 -8.42 -0.91 20.64
N GLU A 88 -9.63 -0.53 21.00
CA GLU A 88 -10.71 -0.13 20.13
C GLU A 88 -10.50 1.27 19.51
N THR A 89 -11.08 1.40 18.31
CA THR A 89 -11.68 2.57 17.67
C THR A 89 -10.91 3.90 17.59
N LYS A 90 -10.25 4.10 16.44
CA LYS A 90 -10.36 5.37 15.69
C LYS A 90 -10.85 5.04 14.28
N GLN A 91 -12.17 5.13 14.09
CA GLN A 91 -12.80 5.00 12.78
C GLN A 91 -12.43 6.24 11.97
N ASN A 92 -11.48 6.08 11.04
CA ASN A 92 -11.28 6.86 9.80
C ASN A 92 -10.02 6.33 9.09
N GLY A 93 -9.90 5.01 9.03
CA GLY A 93 -8.91 4.30 8.23
C GLY A 93 -9.63 3.27 7.36
N PRO A 94 -9.00 2.79 6.27
CA PRO A 94 -9.59 1.77 5.43
C PRO A 94 -9.99 0.56 6.30
N ILE A 95 -11.23 0.08 6.13
CA ILE A 95 -11.81 -1.04 6.88
C ILE A 95 -10.84 -2.23 6.79
N ARG A 96 -10.34 -2.68 7.94
CA ARG A 96 -9.49 -3.87 8.01
C ARG A 96 -10.38 -5.08 8.18
N LEU A 97 -10.73 -5.71 7.06
CA LEU A 97 -11.41 -7.00 7.04
C LEU A 97 -10.42 -8.10 7.41
N THR A 98 -10.82 -8.98 8.33
CA THR A 98 -10.09 -10.22 8.61
C THR A 98 -10.28 -11.21 7.47
N ASN A 99 -9.45 -12.26 7.40
CA ASN A 99 -9.62 -13.33 6.41
C ASN A 99 -10.99 -14.02 6.56
N LEU A 100 -11.46 -14.16 7.80
CA LEU A 100 -12.79 -14.70 8.08
C LEU A 100 -13.88 -13.78 7.53
N ASP A 101 -13.77 -12.46 7.71
CA ASP A 101 -14.73 -11.50 7.16
C ASP A 101 -14.79 -11.58 5.63
N LEU A 102 -13.66 -11.73 4.97
CA LEU A 102 -13.59 -11.87 3.52
C LEU A 102 -14.26 -13.16 3.02
N GLU A 103 -14.06 -14.28 3.72
CA GLU A 103 -14.71 -15.55 3.41
C GLU A 103 -16.23 -15.46 3.62
N LEU A 104 -16.67 -14.84 4.71
CA LEU A 104 -18.09 -14.62 4.99
C LEU A 104 -18.74 -13.72 3.93
N ILE A 105 -18.09 -12.61 3.56
CA ILE A 105 -18.57 -11.73 2.48
C ILE A 105 -18.67 -12.49 1.17
N THR A 106 -17.65 -13.26 0.80
CA THR A 106 -17.64 -14.05 -0.44
C THR A 106 -18.77 -15.07 -0.44
N ARG A 107 -18.99 -15.76 0.69
CA ARG A 107 -20.09 -16.71 0.85
C ARG A 107 -21.44 -16.03 0.70
N ILE A 108 -21.66 -14.91 1.38
CA ILE A 108 -22.92 -14.15 1.33
C ILE A 108 -23.17 -13.63 -0.09
N LEU A 109 -22.16 -13.10 -0.78
CA LEU A 109 -22.31 -12.62 -2.15
C LEU A 109 -22.77 -13.73 -3.10
N ASN A 110 -22.26 -14.94 -2.90
CA ASN A 110 -22.57 -16.12 -3.71
C ASN A 110 -23.87 -16.86 -3.31
N MET A 111 -24.57 -16.42 -2.25
CA MET A 111 -25.85 -17.01 -1.85
C MET A 111 -27.01 -16.53 -2.72
N THR A 112 -27.98 -17.42 -2.93
CA THR A 112 -29.27 -17.10 -3.54
C THR A 112 -30.11 -16.20 -2.63
N SER A 113 -31.08 -15.50 -3.20
CA SER A 113 -31.97 -14.63 -2.42
C SER A 113 -32.72 -15.37 -1.32
N LYS A 114 -33.09 -16.64 -1.55
CA LYS A 114 -33.75 -17.50 -0.55
C LYS A 114 -32.84 -17.80 0.64
N GLU A 115 -31.58 -18.13 0.37
CA GLU A 115 -30.60 -18.42 1.42
C GLU A 115 -30.24 -17.17 2.22
N LYS A 116 -30.15 -16.01 1.56
CA LYS A 116 -29.94 -14.71 2.24
C LYS A 116 -31.09 -14.39 3.20
N LEU A 117 -32.34 -14.61 2.76
CA LEU A 117 -33.53 -14.40 3.59
C LEU A 117 -33.57 -15.37 4.79
N ASN A 118 -33.20 -16.64 4.59
CA ASN A 118 -33.11 -17.59 5.70
C ASN A 118 -32.04 -17.20 6.71
N LEU A 119 -30.86 -16.78 6.24
CA LEU A 119 -29.79 -16.30 7.13
C LEU A 119 -30.20 -15.06 7.92
N LEU A 120 -30.93 -14.13 7.31
CA LEU A 120 -31.49 -12.97 8.02
C LEU A 120 -32.54 -13.38 9.06
N ARG A 121 -33.32 -14.45 8.81
CA ARG A 121 -34.28 -14.99 9.77
C ARG A 121 -33.61 -15.70 10.94
N GLU A 122 -32.46 -16.33 10.74
CA GLU A 122 -31.69 -16.99 11.81
C GLU A 122 -30.98 -15.99 12.74
N LEU A 123 -30.78 -14.74 12.29
CA LEU A 123 -30.09 -13.68 13.03
C LEU A 123 -31.03 -12.72 13.77
N MET A 124 -32.33 -12.78 13.52
CA MET A 124 -33.38 -12.02 14.23
C MET A 124 -34.03 -12.87 15.30
#